data_AF-A0A4Q0XJ88-F1
#
_entry.id   AF-A0A4Q0XJ88-F1
#
_cell.length_a   1.000
_cell.length_b   1.000
_cell.length_c   1.000
_cell.angle_alpha   90.00
_cell.angle_beta   90.00
_cell.angle_gamma   90.00
#
_symmetry.space_group_name_H-M   'P 1'
#
loop_
_entity.id
_entity.type
_entity.pdbx_description
1 polymer ?
#
loop_
_entity_poly.entity_id
_entity_poly.type
_entity_poly.pdbx_seq_one_letter_code
_entity_poly.pdbx_strand_id
1 'polypeptide(L)'
;MEKNLNRNIRGVKHYLNFKKDFESESERLFDSLPLFYRIMFLDQPNPWIEQINRFDFLRLAVVSSDFNNFQKTLIGKFLYKKIEVIDKKKILEIKLEDFFQSIILKTTEYSFTIQEFLLMLAYNGGLHMKPDKKDEDKSIYIYENLFEKFPDFTFDLLKSISKILLEIFDEFHSLLVGDNNGHSPNSNFQAMIAKDGKILDGIYFKRAFMQFPVRQKKNKGIRISLFIKLLSSNKSEKNHILWYGHRLDKELSIGIYQSKNKLIFHISDSKTIVLDIKELLDDYFLLEICLYPNGKISVAINENLKKVEDLNKNVSIIDGKIILGTNLNGTLFGEFYEQMIAIQSIDKLNQTRNLRVYGLKKMNIQSKHIPYNIIKRET
;
A
#
# COMPACT_ATOMS: atom_id res chain seq x y z
N MET A 1 6.57 -36.70 12.90
CA MET A 1 6.11 -35.46 12.23
C MET A 1 7.04 -34.34 12.65
N GLU A 2 8.04 -34.01 11.83
CA GLU A 2 8.93 -32.87 12.12
C GLU A 2 8.11 -31.59 12.08
N LYS A 3 7.98 -30.91 13.24
CA LYS A 3 7.46 -29.55 13.29
C LYS A 3 8.48 -28.67 12.58
N ASN A 4 8.25 -28.43 11.29
CA ASN A 4 9.07 -27.53 10.50
C ASN A 4 8.90 -26.10 11.08
N LEU A 5 9.80 -25.72 11.99
CA LEU A 5 9.78 -24.50 12.80
C LEU A 5 10.23 -23.27 12.00
N ASN A 6 9.91 -23.21 10.71
CA ASN A 6 10.18 -22.01 9.95
C ASN A 6 9.27 -20.88 10.46
N ARG A 7 9.85 -19.77 10.92
CA ARG A 7 9.12 -18.60 11.41
C ARG A 7 8.15 -18.05 10.36
N ASN A 8 8.46 -18.24 9.07
CA ASN A 8 7.60 -17.90 7.92
C ASN A 8 6.39 -18.84 7.74
N ILE A 9 6.38 -20.03 8.34
CA ILE A 9 5.18 -20.88 8.36
C ILE A 9 4.33 -20.52 9.59
N ARG A 10 4.98 -20.09 10.67
CA ARG A 10 4.32 -19.77 11.94
C ARG A 10 3.37 -18.58 11.84
N GLY A 11 3.78 -17.44 11.27
CA GLY A 11 2.89 -16.26 11.16
C GLY A 11 1.69 -16.47 10.25
N VAL A 12 1.86 -17.10 9.07
CA VAL A 12 0.71 -17.51 8.23
C VAL A 12 -0.23 -18.43 8.99
N LYS A 13 0.29 -19.39 9.76
CA LYS A 13 -0.56 -20.26 10.60
C LYS A 13 -1.34 -19.46 11.65
N HIS A 14 -0.71 -18.50 12.32
CA HIS A 14 -1.40 -17.65 13.31
C HIS A 14 -2.44 -16.75 12.66
N TYR A 15 -2.14 -16.17 11.50
CA TYR A 15 -3.11 -15.44 10.68
C TYR A 15 -4.30 -16.33 10.28
N LEU A 16 -4.08 -17.54 9.76
CA LEU A 16 -5.16 -18.44 9.36
C LEU A 16 -6.02 -18.89 10.55
N ASN A 17 -5.40 -19.13 11.71
CA ASN A 17 -6.14 -19.44 12.94
C ASN A 17 -6.98 -18.24 13.41
N PHE A 18 -6.37 -17.05 13.44
CA PHE A 18 -7.04 -15.80 13.80
C PHE A 18 -8.23 -15.51 12.87
N LYS A 19 -8.03 -15.65 11.55
CA LYS A 19 -9.10 -15.54 10.55
C LYS A 19 -10.23 -16.52 10.80
N LYS A 20 -9.90 -17.79 11.03
CA LYS A 20 -10.89 -18.82 11.35
C LYS A 20 -11.68 -18.49 12.62
N ASP A 21 -11.01 -18.05 13.68
CA ASP A 21 -11.66 -17.70 14.94
C ASP A 21 -12.62 -16.51 14.74
N PHE A 22 -12.21 -15.49 13.97
CA PHE A 22 -13.07 -14.36 13.60
C PHE A 22 -14.30 -14.79 12.78
N GLU A 23 -14.10 -15.58 11.72
CA GLU A 23 -15.19 -16.05 10.84
C GLU A 23 -16.21 -16.93 11.58
N SER A 24 -15.74 -17.70 12.57
CA SER A 24 -16.61 -18.52 13.43
C SER A 24 -17.21 -17.77 14.62
N GLU A 25 -16.89 -16.48 14.79
CA GLU A 25 -17.25 -15.67 15.96
C GLU A 25 -16.88 -16.35 17.30
N SER A 26 -15.72 -17.02 17.32
CA SER A 26 -15.29 -17.83 18.47
C SER A 26 -14.72 -16.96 19.59
N GLU A 27 -15.05 -17.27 20.84
CA GLU A 27 -14.45 -16.63 22.04
C GLU A 27 -12.92 -16.71 22.05
N ARG A 28 -12.33 -17.72 21.38
CA ARG A 28 -10.87 -17.78 21.16
C ARG A 28 -10.26 -16.53 20.51
N LEU A 29 -11.07 -15.62 19.96
CA LEU A 29 -10.61 -14.32 19.48
C LEU A 29 -9.92 -13.49 20.58
N PHE A 30 -10.33 -13.67 21.85
CA PHE A 30 -9.67 -13.10 23.02
C PHE A 30 -8.19 -13.48 23.12
N ASP A 31 -7.82 -14.68 22.62
CA ASP A 31 -6.44 -15.17 22.60
C ASP A 31 -5.77 -14.94 21.25
N SER A 32 -6.48 -15.20 20.16
CA SER A 32 -5.88 -15.26 18.83
C SER A 32 -5.57 -13.88 18.25
N LEU A 33 -6.36 -12.84 18.55
CA LEU A 33 -6.07 -11.47 18.10
C LEU A 33 -4.81 -10.90 18.78
N PRO A 34 -4.65 -10.91 20.12
CA PRO A 34 -3.42 -10.44 20.73
C PRO A 34 -2.19 -11.25 20.30
N LEU A 35 -2.35 -12.56 20.10
CA LEU A 35 -1.27 -13.43 19.62
C LEU A 35 -0.85 -13.07 18.20
N PHE A 36 -1.83 -12.87 17.34
CA PHE A 36 -1.61 -12.39 15.99
C PHE A 36 -0.89 -11.04 16.00
N TYR A 37 -1.39 -10.07 16.77
CA TYR A 37 -0.77 -8.75 16.86
C TYR A 37 0.70 -8.83 17.33
N ARG A 38 0.96 -9.57 18.41
CA ARG A 38 2.31 -9.78 18.93
C ARG A 38 3.25 -10.39 17.88
N ILE A 39 2.84 -11.52 17.27
CA ILE A 39 3.68 -12.25 16.32
C ILE A 39 3.90 -11.45 15.05
N MET A 40 2.90 -10.72 14.58
CA MET A 40 2.97 -10.01 13.30
C MET A 40 3.57 -8.60 13.42
N PHE A 41 3.55 -7.97 14.60
CA PHE A 41 3.94 -6.56 14.76
C PHE A 41 4.93 -6.27 15.88
N LEU A 42 5.14 -7.16 16.85
CA LEU A 42 5.99 -6.86 18.02
C LEU A 42 7.23 -7.74 18.18
N ASP A 43 7.11 -9.06 18.01
CA ASP A 43 8.20 -10.01 18.30
C ASP A 43 9.46 -9.74 17.46
N GLN A 44 10.60 -9.39 18.05
CA GLN A 44 11.86 -9.15 17.33
C GLN A 44 12.86 -10.32 17.44
N PRO A 45 13.65 -10.64 16.39
CA PRO A 45 13.51 -10.13 15.02
C PRO A 45 12.24 -10.67 14.36
N ASN A 46 11.47 -9.78 13.74
CA ASN A 46 10.20 -10.11 13.12
C ASN A 46 10.35 -10.32 11.61
N PRO A 47 10.51 -11.56 11.12
CA PRO A 47 10.59 -11.79 9.68
C PRO A 47 9.29 -11.38 8.97
N TRP A 48 8.15 -11.33 9.65
CA TRP A 48 6.88 -10.91 9.05
C TRP A 48 6.82 -9.42 8.82
N ILE A 49 7.22 -8.61 9.79
CA ILE A 49 7.29 -7.16 9.60
C ILE A 49 8.22 -6.85 8.44
N GLU A 50 9.38 -7.53 8.36
CA GLU A 50 10.29 -7.38 7.23
C GLU A 50 9.64 -7.78 5.91
N GLN A 51 8.95 -8.92 5.83
CA GLN A 51 8.28 -9.36 4.59
C GLN A 51 7.12 -8.44 4.19
N ILE A 52 6.30 -7.97 5.14
CA ILE A 52 5.17 -7.06 4.91
C ILE A 52 5.68 -5.68 4.50
N ASN A 53 6.72 -5.19 5.15
CA ASN A 53 7.32 -3.88 4.86
C ASN A 53 8.27 -3.91 3.66
N ARG A 54 8.68 -5.09 3.17
CA ARG A 54 9.65 -5.24 2.09
C ARG A 54 9.33 -4.39 0.86
N PHE A 55 8.05 -4.30 0.50
CA PHE A 55 7.59 -3.51 -0.65
C PHE A 55 7.05 -2.13 -0.24
N ASP A 56 6.97 -1.86 1.06
CA ASP A 56 6.47 -0.62 1.64
C ASP A 56 5.03 -0.28 1.23
N PHE A 57 4.14 -1.26 1.10
CA PHE A 57 2.74 -0.99 0.73
C PHE A 57 2.03 -0.04 1.70
N LEU A 58 1.19 0.84 1.14
CA LEU A 58 0.27 1.64 1.94
C LEU A 58 -0.77 0.73 2.55
N ARG A 59 -0.93 0.83 3.88
CA ARG A 59 -1.88 0.08 4.69
C ARG A 59 -2.80 1.07 5.37
N LEU A 60 -4.08 1.02 5.02
CA LEU A 60 -5.06 1.95 5.54
C LEU A 60 -6.11 1.16 6.33
N ALA A 61 -6.26 1.51 7.60
CA ALA A 61 -7.38 1.08 8.41
C ALA A 61 -8.62 1.89 8.01
N VAL A 62 -9.69 1.18 7.67
CA VAL A 62 -10.98 1.75 7.32
C VAL A 62 -11.84 1.79 8.58
N VAL A 63 -12.06 2.99 9.12
CA VAL A 63 -12.80 3.22 10.36
C VAL A 63 -13.98 4.17 10.12
N SER A 64 -14.88 4.28 11.09
CA SER A 64 -15.95 5.29 11.06
C SER A 64 -15.39 6.72 10.94
N SER A 65 -16.07 7.61 10.22
CA SER A 65 -15.72 9.04 10.20
C SER A 65 -15.75 9.70 11.58
N ASP A 66 -16.54 9.13 12.49
CA ASP A 66 -16.64 9.55 13.88
C ASP A 66 -15.58 8.92 14.78
N PHE A 67 -14.60 8.19 14.23
CA PHE A 67 -13.55 7.51 15.00
C PHE A 67 -12.71 8.46 15.87
N ASN A 68 -12.62 9.74 15.50
CA ASN A 68 -11.94 10.75 16.32
C ASN A 68 -12.77 11.19 17.54
N ASN A 69 -14.07 10.87 17.57
CA ASN A 69 -14.99 11.27 18.62
C ASN A 69 -15.27 10.10 19.59
N PHE A 70 -15.15 10.38 20.88
CA PHE A 70 -15.65 9.46 21.90
C PHE A 70 -17.17 9.43 21.88
N GLN A 71 -17.73 8.23 22.08
CA GLN A 71 -19.16 8.04 22.26
C GLN A 71 -19.61 8.71 23.55
N LYS A 72 -20.84 9.26 23.54
CA LYS A 72 -21.42 9.94 24.70
C LYS A 72 -21.77 8.96 25.83
N THR A 73 -22.09 7.72 25.47
CA THR A 73 -22.44 6.67 26.42
C THR A 73 -21.18 6.01 26.97
N LEU A 74 -21.10 5.91 28.30
CA LEU A 74 -20.04 5.18 28.99
C LEU A 74 -20.34 3.68 29.02
N ILE A 75 -19.30 2.86 28.89
CA ILE A 75 -19.33 1.44 29.25
C ILE A 75 -18.54 1.29 30.54
N GLY A 76 -19.24 1.05 31.64
CA GLY A 76 -18.65 1.18 32.98
C GLY A 76 -18.11 2.60 33.19
N LYS A 77 -16.78 2.73 33.32
CA LYS A 77 -16.07 4.01 33.47
C LYS A 77 -15.45 4.53 32.17
N PHE A 78 -15.64 3.83 31.05
CA PHE A 78 -14.90 4.08 29.82
C PHE A 78 -15.71 4.87 28.82
N LEU A 79 -15.14 6.00 28.39
CA LEU A 79 -15.43 6.56 27.07
C LEU A 79 -14.73 5.70 26.03
N TYR A 80 -15.42 5.39 24.94
CA TYR A 80 -14.86 4.58 23.87
C TYR A 80 -15.07 5.22 22.50
N LYS A 81 -14.22 4.88 21.54
CA LYS A 81 -14.40 5.26 20.14
C LYS A 81 -14.99 4.12 19.34
N LYS A 82 -15.85 4.49 18.40
CA LYS A 82 -16.47 3.54 17.49
C LYS A 82 -15.53 3.24 16.32
N ILE A 83 -15.06 2.02 16.23
CA ILE A 83 -14.23 1.55 15.11
C ILE A 83 -15.12 1.24 13.89
N GLU A 84 -16.20 0.49 14.10
CA GLU A 84 -16.98 -0.09 13.01
C GLU A 84 -17.65 0.93 12.09
N VAL A 85 -17.50 0.71 10.79
CA VAL A 85 -18.21 1.44 9.73
C VAL A 85 -19.60 0.83 9.54
N ILE A 86 -20.63 1.55 9.96
CA ILE A 86 -22.04 1.15 9.72
C ILE A 86 -22.57 1.73 8.41
N ASP A 87 -22.12 2.93 8.04
CA ASP A 87 -22.51 3.60 6.80
C ASP A 87 -21.28 3.82 5.93
N LYS A 88 -21.31 3.31 4.70
CA LYS A 88 -20.22 3.49 3.71
C LYS A 88 -19.95 4.96 3.38
N LYS A 89 -20.91 5.87 3.65
CA LYS A 89 -20.71 7.31 3.50
C LYS A 89 -19.94 7.95 4.67
N LYS A 90 -19.81 7.25 5.79
CA LYS A 90 -19.14 7.70 7.02
C LYS A 90 -17.85 6.92 7.27
N ILE A 91 -16.93 7.00 6.31
CA ILE A 91 -15.64 6.33 6.38
C ILE A 91 -14.53 7.37 6.60
N LEU A 92 -13.59 7.02 7.47
CA LEU A 92 -12.29 7.66 7.62
C LEU A 92 -11.20 6.61 7.40
N GLU A 93 -10.12 7.03 6.75
CA GLU A 93 -9.00 6.18 6.38
C GLU A 93 -7.77 6.70 7.09
N ILE A 94 -7.14 5.86 7.91
CA ILE A 94 -5.93 6.22 8.64
C ILE A 94 -4.86 5.16 8.41
N LYS A 95 -3.58 5.54 8.51
CA LYS A 95 -2.51 4.55 8.36
C LYS A 95 -2.61 3.53 9.49
N LEU A 96 -2.21 2.29 9.20
CA LEU A 96 -2.25 1.22 10.21
C LEU A 96 -1.45 1.57 11.47
N GLU A 97 -0.32 2.26 11.32
CA GLU A 97 0.47 2.71 12.46
C GLU A 97 -0.30 3.73 13.32
N ASP A 98 -0.97 4.68 12.67
CA ASP A 98 -1.80 5.70 13.34
C ASP A 98 -3.03 5.04 14.02
N PHE A 99 -3.58 3.98 13.42
CA PHE A 99 -4.65 3.17 14.02
C PHE A 99 -4.17 2.51 15.32
N PHE A 100 -3.02 1.84 15.32
CA PHE A 100 -2.49 1.22 16.55
C PHE A 100 -2.22 2.23 17.67
N GLN A 101 -1.76 3.44 17.32
CA GLN A 101 -1.50 4.52 18.28
C GLN A 101 -2.75 5.32 18.67
N SER A 102 -3.89 5.09 18.03
CA SER A 102 -5.12 5.81 18.34
C SER A 102 -5.65 5.37 19.70
N ILE A 103 -5.87 6.35 20.60
CA ILE A 103 -6.62 6.13 21.84
C ILE A 103 -7.99 5.61 21.45
N ILE A 104 -8.40 4.47 22.00
CA ILE A 104 -9.70 3.83 21.77
C ILE A 104 -10.59 3.84 23.00
N LEU A 105 -9.99 3.75 24.20
CA LEU A 105 -10.68 3.79 25.48
C LEU A 105 -10.06 4.85 26.36
N LYS A 106 -10.89 5.55 27.14
CA LYS A 106 -10.44 6.62 28.03
C LYS A 106 -11.27 6.63 29.31
N THR A 107 -10.58 6.79 30.44
CA THR A 107 -11.16 7.11 31.75
C THR A 107 -10.58 8.44 32.24
N THR A 108 -10.90 8.83 33.48
CA THR A 108 -10.27 9.98 34.14
C THR A 108 -8.80 9.74 34.46
N GLU A 109 -8.42 8.49 34.71
CA GLU A 109 -7.07 8.10 35.15
C GLU A 109 -6.19 7.65 33.99
N TYR A 110 -6.76 6.95 33.01
CA TYR A 110 -6.00 6.29 31.96
C TYR A 110 -6.56 6.53 30.57
N SER A 111 -5.67 6.51 29.59
CA SER A 111 -6.01 6.41 28.16
C SER A 111 -5.37 5.14 27.61
N PHE A 112 -6.10 4.42 26.77
CA PHE A 112 -5.66 3.17 26.18
C PHE A 112 -5.69 3.30 24.67
N THR A 113 -4.53 3.13 24.03
CA THR A 113 -4.45 2.95 22.58
C THR A 113 -4.92 1.56 22.17
N ILE A 114 -5.18 1.35 20.88
CA ILE A 114 -5.50 0.01 20.35
C ILE A 114 -4.37 -0.97 20.68
N GLN A 115 -3.12 -0.55 20.49
CA GLN A 115 -1.95 -1.37 20.85
C GLN A 115 -1.95 -1.74 22.35
N GLU A 116 -2.17 -0.77 23.25
CA GLU A 116 -2.17 -1.04 24.69
C GLU A 116 -3.33 -1.96 25.09
N PHE A 117 -4.52 -1.75 24.52
CA PHE A 117 -5.67 -2.61 24.74
C PHE A 117 -5.37 -4.07 24.37
N LEU A 118 -4.79 -4.31 23.18
CA LEU A 118 -4.41 -5.66 22.74
C LEU A 118 -3.35 -6.30 23.65
N LEU A 119 -2.37 -5.52 24.08
CA LEU A 119 -1.30 -6.00 24.97
C LEU A 119 -1.82 -6.33 26.39
N MET A 120 -2.71 -5.51 26.92
CA MET A 120 -3.32 -5.78 28.22
C MET A 120 -4.31 -6.93 28.16
N LEU A 121 -4.95 -7.16 27.02
CA LEU A 121 -5.72 -8.37 26.81
C LEU A 121 -4.82 -9.61 26.74
N ALA A 122 -3.66 -9.52 26.07
CA ALA A 122 -2.69 -10.60 26.05
C ALA A 122 -2.28 -10.99 27.47
N TYR A 123 -1.92 -10.02 28.31
CA TYR A 123 -1.52 -10.23 29.71
C TYR A 123 -2.61 -10.94 30.53
N ASN A 124 -3.85 -10.52 30.36
CA ASN A 124 -4.99 -11.04 31.11
C ASN A 124 -5.65 -12.26 30.43
N GLY A 125 -5.08 -12.76 29.33
CA GLY A 125 -5.59 -13.87 28.51
C GLY A 125 -4.51 -14.91 28.19
N GLY A 126 -4.70 -15.70 27.13
CA GLY A 126 -3.91 -16.90 26.79
C GLY A 126 -2.43 -16.70 26.44
N LEU A 127 -1.86 -15.53 26.66
CA LEU A 127 -0.44 -15.24 26.44
C LEU A 127 0.18 -14.70 27.73
N HIS A 128 1.05 -15.48 28.35
CA HIS A 128 1.79 -15.07 29.56
C HIS A 128 2.82 -13.95 29.29
N MET A 129 2.38 -12.78 28.84
CA MET A 129 3.16 -11.55 28.75
C MET A 129 2.91 -10.74 30.01
N LYS A 130 3.88 -10.67 30.92
CA LYS A 130 3.78 -9.75 32.06
C LYS A 130 3.92 -8.31 31.57
N PRO A 131 3.08 -7.36 32.04
CA PRO A 131 3.28 -5.95 31.77
C PRO A 131 4.60 -5.51 32.42
N ASP A 132 5.13 -4.40 31.93
CA ASP A 132 6.19 -3.72 32.66
C ASP A 132 5.65 -3.31 34.04
N LYS A 133 6.49 -3.29 35.08
CA LYS A 133 6.09 -2.92 36.45
C LYS A 133 5.34 -1.57 36.53
N LYS A 134 5.62 -0.66 35.60
CA LYS A 134 4.98 0.67 35.49
C LYS A 134 3.55 0.61 34.94
N ASP A 135 3.18 -0.47 34.26
CA ASP A 135 1.89 -0.63 33.57
C ASP A 135 0.99 -1.68 34.25
N GLU A 136 1.44 -2.26 35.37
CA GLU A 136 0.73 -3.29 36.13
C GLU A 136 -0.61 -2.74 36.68
N ASP A 137 -0.58 -1.56 37.32
CA ASP A 137 -1.80 -0.89 37.82
C ASP A 137 -2.80 -0.63 36.69
N LYS A 138 -2.31 -0.15 35.54
CA LYS A 138 -3.14 0.14 34.36
C LYS A 138 -3.74 -1.15 33.76
N SER A 139 -3.01 -2.27 33.82
CA SER A 139 -3.44 -3.59 33.34
C SER A 139 -4.50 -4.23 34.25
N ILE A 140 -4.30 -4.16 35.56
CA ILE A 140 -5.28 -4.61 36.56
C ILE A 140 -6.55 -3.78 36.44
N TYR A 141 -6.40 -2.46 36.29
CA TYR A 141 -7.52 -1.54 36.17
C TYR A 141 -8.45 -1.89 35.00
N ILE A 142 -7.91 -2.08 33.78
CA ILE A 142 -8.75 -2.40 32.62
C ILE A 142 -9.38 -3.79 32.74
N TYR A 143 -8.71 -4.75 33.36
CA TYR A 143 -9.26 -6.08 33.60
C TYR A 143 -10.52 -6.02 34.48
N GLU A 144 -10.38 -5.47 35.69
CA GLU A 144 -11.45 -5.44 36.71
C GLU A 144 -12.61 -4.48 36.35
N ASN A 145 -12.36 -3.48 35.50
CA ASN A 145 -13.35 -2.46 35.17
C ASN A 145 -13.94 -2.62 33.76
N LEU A 146 -13.33 -3.42 32.87
CA LEU A 146 -13.81 -3.64 31.51
C LEU A 146 -13.91 -5.12 31.14
N PHE A 147 -12.79 -5.85 31.14
CA PHE A 147 -12.77 -7.22 30.58
C PHE A 147 -13.67 -8.18 31.35
N GLU A 148 -13.61 -8.16 32.67
CA GLU A 148 -14.42 -9.04 33.53
C GLU A 148 -15.90 -8.61 33.56
N LYS A 149 -16.17 -7.30 33.56
CA LYS A 149 -17.52 -6.74 33.77
C LYS A 149 -18.33 -6.56 32.50
N PHE A 150 -17.66 -6.33 31.37
CA PHE A 150 -18.28 -6.05 30.08
C PHE A 150 -17.65 -6.90 28.97
N PRO A 151 -17.70 -8.24 29.08
CA PRO A 151 -17.07 -9.15 28.13
C PRO A 151 -17.66 -9.01 26.72
N ASP A 152 -18.98 -8.84 26.58
CA ASP A 152 -19.65 -8.68 25.27
C ASP A 152 -19.15 -7.44 24.53
N PHE A 153 -19.09 -6.30 25.22
CA PHE A 153 -18.55 -5.07 24.65
C PHE A 153 -17.07 -5.21 24.29
N THR A 154 -16.30 -5.90 25.15
CA THR A 154 -14.89 -6.19 24.87
C THR A 154 -14.77 -7.04 23.61
N PHE A 155 -15.60 -8.06 23.46
CA PHE A 155 -15.63 -8.92 22.28
C PHE A 155 -16.02 -8.15 21.02
N ASP A 156 -17.00 -7.24 21.08
CA ASP A 156 -17.37 -6.38 19.95
C ASP A 156 -16.22 -5.45 19.50
N LEU A 157 -15.47 -4.90 20.46
CA LEU A 157 -14.24 -4.17 20.15
C LEU A 157 -13.21 -5.07 19.48
N LEU A 158 -13.02 -6.30 19.97
CA LEU A 158 -12.11 -7.26 19.36
C LEU A 158 -12.53 -7.62 17.95
N LYS A 159 -13.82 -7.89 17.68
CA LYS A 159 -14.33 -8.13 16.33
C LYS A 159 -14.05 -6.93 15.42
N SER A 160 -14.28 -5.72 15.91
CA SER A 160 -14.06 -4.49 15.13
C SER A 160 -12.58 -4.29 14.76
N ILE A 161 -11.66 -4.48 15.72
CA ILE A 161 -10.22 -4.43 15.46
C ILE A 161 -9.82 -5.57 14.51
N SER A 162 -10.35 -6.77 14.74
CA SER A 162 -10.00 -7.97 13.99
C SER A 162 -10.34 -7.84 12.52
N LYS A 163 -11.54 -7.32 12.23
CA LYS A 163 -12.00 -7.07 10.86
C LYS A 163 -11.00 -6.21 10.08
N ILE A 164 -10.56 -5.09 10.67
CA ILE A 164 -9.60 -4.18 10.04
C ILE A 164 -8.27 -4.88 9.76
N LEU A 165 -7.74 -5.62 10.75
CA LEU A 165 -6.48 -6.33 10.57
C LEU A 165 -6.60 -7.44 9.51
N LEU A 166 -7.69 -8.20 9.51
CA LEU A 166 -7.91 -9.25 8.51
C LEU A 166 -8.02 -8.68 7.10
N GLU A 167 -8.77 -7.59 6.90
CA GLU A 167 -8.87 -6.92 5.60
C GLU A 167 -7.48 -6.52 5.06
N ILE A 168 -6.63 -5.93 5.91
CA ILE A 168 -5.27 -5.54 5.53
C ILE A 168 -4.40 -6.78 5.26
N PHE A 169 -4.49 -7.83 6.07
CA PHE A 169 -3.61 -9.00 5.94
C PHE A 169 -4.01 -10.00 4.86
N ASP A 170 -5.30 -10.13 4.55
CA ASP A 170 -5.80 -10.94 3.44
C ASP A 170 -5.07 -10.57 2.13
N GLU A 171 -4.85 -9.26 1.93
CA GLU A 171 -4.13 -8.72 0.78
C GLU A 171 -2.66 -9.09 0.80
N PHE A 172 -1.96 -8.89 1.92
CA PHE A 172 -0.57 -9.30 2.05
C PHE A 172 -0.38 -10.79 1.88
N HIS A 173 -1.29 -11.60 2.42
CA HIS A 173 -1.25 -13.03 2.28
C HIS A 173 -1.34 -13.43 0.80
N SER A 174 -2.23 -12.80 0.01
CA SER A 174 -2.33 -13.03 -1.43
C SER A 174 -1.00 -12.77 -2.16
N LEU A 175 -0.29 -11.70 -1.78
CA LEU A 175 1.01 -11.32 -2.35
C LEU A 175 2.11 -12.34 -1.99
N LEU A 176 2.11 -12.83 -0.74
CA LEU A 176 3.07 -13.80 -0.25
C LEU A 176 2.93 -15.16 -0.93
N VAL A 177 1.70 -15.60 -1.23
CA VAL A 177 1.44 -16.85 -1.96
C VAL A 177 1.69 -16.73 -3.47
N GLY A 178 2.21 -15.59 -3.93
CA GLY A 178 2.69 -15.40 -5.29
C GLY A 178 1.73 -14.68 -6.22
N ASP A 179 0.61 -14.14 -5.70
CA ASP A 179 -0.15 -13.17 -6.49
C ASP A 179 0.71 -11.91 -6.65
N ASN A 180 0.97 -11.51 -7.89
CA ASN A 180 1.67 -10.25 -8.19
C ASN A 180 0.70 -9.26 -8.83
N ASN A 181 -0.60 -9.39 -8.56
CA ASN A 181 -1.63 -8.51 -9.04
C ASN A 181 -1.50 -7.09 -8.50
N GLY A 182 -2.12 -6.16 -9.24
CA GLY A 182 -2.30 -4.81 -8.74
C GLY A 182 -3.43 -4.82 -7.75
N HIS A 183 -3.20 -4.23 -6.58
CA HIS A 183 -4.22 -4.15 -5.55
C HIS A 183 -4.56 -2.69 -5.31
N SER A 184 -5.86 -2.38 -5.32
CA SER A 184 -6.40 -1.21 -4.65
C SER A 184 -7.06 -1.70 -3.38
N PRO A 185 -6.37 -1.59 -2.23
CA PRO A 185 -6.76 -2.29 -1.01
C PRO A 185 -8.04 -1.74 -0.37
N ASN A 186 -8.58 -0.65 -0.90
CA ASN A 186 -9.69 0.05 -0.31
C ASN A 186 -10.66 0.48 -1.40
N SER A 187 -11.92 0.10 -1.22
CA SER A 187 -13.04 0.41 -2.12
C SER A 187 -13.18 1.89 -2.50
N ASN A 188 -12.75 2.82 -1.64
CA ASN A 188 -12.80 4.25 -1.89
C ASN A 188 -11.67 4.76 -2.80
N PHE A 189 -10.59 3.98 -2.94
CA PHE A 189 -9.46 4.28 -3.82
C PHE A 189 -9.43 3.38 -5.05
N GLN A 190 -10.54 2.71 -5.35
CA GLN A 190 -10.65 1.89 -6.55
C GLN A 190 -10.76 2.79 -7.77
N ALA A 191 -10.02 2.42 -8.81
CA ALA A 191 -10.18 3.05 -10.11
C ALA A 191 -11.56 2.70 -10.67
N MET A 192 -12.22 3.67 -11.29
CA MET A 192 -13.55 3.47 -11.83
C MET A 192 -13.44 2.83 -13.22
N ILE A 193 -14.14 1.71 -13.37
CA ILE A 193 -14.44 1.11 -14.67
C ILE A 193 -15.75 1.76 -15.13
N ALA A 194 -15.81 2.29 -16.35
CA ALA A 194 -16.81 3.29 -16.78
C ALA A 194 -18.28 3.07 -16.38
N LYS A 195 -18.98 4.20 -16.29
CA LYS A 195 -20.41 4.34 -15.96
C LYS A 195 -21.31 3.89 -17.13
N ASP A 196 -22.46 3.29 -16.80
CA ASP A 196 -23.61 3.07 -17.70
C ASP A 196 -23.42 2.09 -18.89
N GLY A 197 -22.66 1.01 -18.71
CA GLY A 197 -22.72 -0.17 -19.60
C GLY A 197 -22.09 -0.02 -21.00
N LYS A 198 -21.33 1.06 -21.26
CA LYS A 198 -20.51 1.20 -22.47
C LYS A 198 -19.04 0.79 -22.21
N ILE A 199 -18.54 -0.19 -22.97
CA ILE A 199 -17.11 -0.51 -23.09
C ILE A 199 -16.42 0.57 -23.95
N LEU A 200 -15.21 1.08 -23.73
CA LEU A 200 -14.60 1.81 -22.61
C LEU A 200 -13.40 2.57 -23.23
N ASP A 201 -13.24 3.88 -23.00
CA ASP A 201 -12.04 4.60 -23.43
C ASP A 201 -10.82 4.25 -22.55
N GLY A 202 -10.98 3.88 -21.26
CA GLY A 202 -9.89 3.51 -20.35
C GLY A 202 -10.31 3.42 -18.88
N ILE A 203 -9.49 2.83 -18.00
CA ILE A 203 -9.66 2.83 -16.54
C ILE A 203 -9.47 4.26 -16.02
N TYR A 204 -10.45 4.78 -15.28
CA TYR A 204 -10.40 6.15 -14.78
C TYR A 204 -9.88 6.20 -13.33
N PHE A 205 -8.80 6.93 -13.13
CA PHE A 205 -8.24 7.22 -11.82
C PHE A 205 -8.72 8.60 -11.38
N LYS A 206 -9.38 8.68 -10.22
CA LYS A 206 -9.69 9.94 -9.53
C LYS A 206 -9.69 9.69 -8.03
N ARG A 207 -8.71 10.24 -7.31
CA ARG A 207 -8.47 9.87 -5.90
C ARG A 207 -8.47 8.34 -5.74
N ALA A 208 -7.83 7.67 -6.69
CA ALA A 208 -7.75 6.22 -6.75
C ALA A 208 -6.29 5.82 -6.85
N PHE A 209 -5.96 4.62 -6.38
CA PHE A 209 -4.63 4.08 -6.56
C PHE A 209 -4.61 2.57 -6.71
N MET A 210 -3.54 2.07 -7.33
CA MET A 210 -3.20 0.65 -7.35
C MET A 210 -1.72 0.47 -7.01
N GLN A 211 -1.40 -0.54 -6.21
CA GLN A 211 -0.03 -0.86 -5.82
C GLN A 211 0.39 -2.23 -6.35
N PHE A 212 1.65 -2.35 -6.77
CA PHE A 212 2.25 -3.58 -7.32
C PHE A 212 3.60 -3.83 -6.65
N PRO A 213 3.91 -5.08 -6.27
CA PRO A 213 5.22 -5.39 -5.69
C PRO A 213 6.28 -5.40 -6.78
N VAL A 214 7.44 -4.83 -6.50
CA VAL A 214 8.62 -4.97 -7.34
C VAL A 214 9.74 -5.57 -6.50
N ARG A 215 10.19 -6.76 -6.91
CA ARG A 215 11.27 -7.48 -6.24
C ARG A 215 12.63 -7.03 -6.78
N GLN A 216 13.59 -6.92 -5.87
CA GLN A 216 14.98 -6.58 -6.17
C GLN A 216 15.55 -7.46 -7.27
N LYS A 217 16.24 -6.84 -8.25
CA LYS A 217 16.98 -7.53 -9.30
C LYS A 217 18.32 -6.85 -9.54
N LYS A 218 19.40 -7.50 -9.11
CA LYS A 218 20.78 -7.03 -9.32
C LYS A 218 21.07 -6.91 -10.82
N ASN A 219 21.81 -5.87 -11.20
CA ASN A 219 22.26 -5.61 -12.58
C ASN A 219 21.11 -5.48 -13.60
N LYS A 220 19.89 -5.19 -13.15
CA LYS A 220 18.73 -4.93 -13.99
C LYS A 220 18.22 -3.52 -13.72
N GLY A 221 17.95 -2.79 -14.79
CA GLY A 221 17.21 -1.54 -14.79
C GLY A 221 15.71 -1.80 -14.91
N ILE A 222 14.92 -0.73 -14.96
CA ILE A 222 13.46 -0.79 -15.03
C ILE A 222 12.95 -0.01 -16.26
N ARG A 223 11.97 -0.60 -16.94
CA ARG A 223 11.21 0.01 -18.04
C ARG A 223 9.75 0.07 -17.62
N ILE A 224 9.15 1.24 -17.74
CA ILE A 224 7.75 1.50 -17.42
C ILE A 224 7.12 2.13 -18.66
N SER A 225 6.12 1.46 -19.21
CA SER A 225 5.31 1.94 -20.34
C SER A 225 3.86 2.07 -19.90
N LEU A 226 3.21 3.18 -20.25
CA LEU A 226 1.87 3.56 -19.86
C LEU A 226 1.11 4.06 -21.10
N PHE A 227 -0.09 3.53 -21.38
CA PHE A 227 -1.00 4.13 -22.36
C PHE A 227 -2.06 4.92 -21.62
N ILE A 228 -1.92 6.24 -21.63
CA ILE A 228 -2.63 7.14 -20.72
C ILE A 228 -3.23 8.34 -21.47
N LYS A 229 -4.31 8.89 -20.90
CA LYS A 229 -4.89 10.17 -21.28
C LYS A 229 -4.89 11.09 -20.07
N LEU A 230 -4.20 12.21 -20.21
CA LEU A 230 -4.09 13.26 -19.19
C LEU A 230 -5.07 14.38 -19.51
N LEU A 231 -5.68 14.97 -18.48
CA LEU A 231 -6.73 15.97 -18.68
C LEU A 231 -6.15 17.39 -18.66
N SER A 232 -6.50 18.19 -19.66
CA SER A 232 -6.16 19.62 -19.67
C SER A 232 -6.89 20.40 -18.58
N SER A 233 -8.08 19.93 -18.19
CA SER A 233 -8.92 20.52 -17.15
C SER A 233 -8.42 20.27 -15.73
N ASN A 234 -7.33 19.50 -15.54
CA ASN A 234 -6.82 19.21 -14.22
C ASN A 234 -6.25 20.47 -13.57
N LYS A 235 -6.83 20.84 -12.42
CA LYS A 235 -6.47 22.05 -11.66
C LYS A 235 -5.41 21.80 -10.58
N SER A 236 -5.02 20.54 -10.33
CA SER A 236 -4.00 20.22 -9.34
C SER A 236 -2.64 20.77 -9.76
N GLU A 237 -1.90 21.36 -8.81
CA GLU A 237 -0.52 21.79 -9.06
C GLU A 237 0.38 20.62 -9.49
N LYS A 238 0.10 19.43 -8.94
CA LYS A 238 0.79 18.17 -9.26
C LYS A 238 -0.24 17.05 -9.38
N ASN A 239 -0.53 16.67 -10.61
CA ASN A 239 -1.34 15.52 -10.95
C ASN A 239 -0.48 14.26 -10.94
N HIS A 240 -0.46 13.51 -9.83
CA HIS A 240 0.41 12.34 -9.66
C HIS A 240 -0.08 11.13 -10.46
N ILE A 241 0.77 10.61 -11.35
CA ILE A 241 0.41 9.50 -12.25
C ILE A 241 0.95 8.19 -11.71
N LEU A 242 2.27 8.06 -11.60
CA LEU A 242 2.92 6.81 -11.18
C LEU A 242 4.14 7.10 -10.33
N TRP A 243 4.35 6.30 -9.30
CA TRP A 243 5.58 6.29 -8.52
C TRP A 243 6.12 4.88 -8.34
N TYR A 244 7.43 4.74 -8.38
CA TYR A 244 8.18 3.53 -8.07
C TYR A 244 9.20 3.86 -6.98
N GLY A 245 9.34 2.98 -5.99
CA GLY A 245 10.39 3.07 -4.96
C GLY A 245 9.93 2.50 -3.62
N HIS A 246 10.67 2.83 -2.58
CA HIS A 246 10.41 2.43 -1.20
C HIS A 246 10.63 3.64 -0.29
N ARG A 247 9.67 4.03 0.57
CA ARG A 247 9.74 5.31 1.31
C ARG A 247 10.97 5.44 2.22
N LEU A 248 11.48 4.31 2.71
CA LEU A 248 12.66 4.26 3.58
C LEU A 248 13.98 4.10 2.79
N ASP A 249 13.92 3.82 1.49
CA ASP A 249 15.10 3.65 0.63
C ASP A 249 15.10 4.70 -0.49
N LYS A 250 16.07 5.62 -0.40
CA LYS A 250 16.20 6.75 -1.33
C LYS A 250 17.14 6.43 -2.50
N GLU A 251 17.72 5.25 -2.58
CA GLU A 251 18.70 4.93 -3.63
C GLU A 251 18.09 5.05 -5.02
N LEU A 252 16.85 4.59 -5.17
CA LEU A 252 16.11 4.57 -6.42
C LEU A 252 14.62 4.90 -6.22
N SER A 253 14.19 6.01 -6.82
CA SER A 253 12.77 6.34 -6.96
C SER A 253 12.49 6.85 -8.37
N ILE A 254 11.31 6.55 -8.92
CA ILE A 254 10.86 7.12 -10.20
C ILE A 254 9.46 7.66 -9.97
N GLY A 255 9.25 8.96 -10.12
CA GLY A 255 7.95 9.62 -10.02
C GLY A 255 7.57 10.26 -11.34
N ILE A 256 6.32 10.12 -11.74
CA ILE A 256 5.74 10.74 -12.94
C ILE A 256 4.52 11.54 -12.49
N TYR A 257 4.51 12.84 -12.78
CA TYR A 257 3.36 13.69 -12.52
C TYR A 257 3.23 14.77 -13.59
N GLN A 258 1.99 15.20 -13.83
CA GLN A 258 1.69 16.33 -14.69
C GLN A 258 1.60 17.60 -13.84
N SER A 259 2.13 18.70 -14.37
CA SER A 259 1.89 20.05 -13.85
C SER A 259 1.52 20.96 -15.02
N LYS A 260 0.26 21.40 -15.08
CA LYS A 260 -0.31 22.11 -16.23
C LYS A 260 -0.06 21.32 -17.53
N ASN A 261 0.65 21.90 -18.49
CA ASN A 261 0.96 21.29 -19.78
C ASN A 261 2.31 20.56 -19.80
N LYS A 262 2.89 20.29 -18.63
CA LYS A 262 4.20 19.66 -18.51
C LYS A 262 4.07 18.29 -17.86
N LEU A 263 4.80 17.32 -18.40
CA LEU A 263 5.01 16.03 -17.78
C LEU A 263 6.39 16.03 -17.12
N ILE A 264 6.42 15.74 -15.82
CA ILE A 264 7.61 15.83 -14.99
C ILE A 264 7.96 14.43 -14.49
N PHE A 265 9.20 14.02 -14.74
CA PHE A 265 9.79 12.77 -14.29
C PHE A 265 10.82 13.10 -13.22
N HIS A 266 10.59 12.61 -12.01
CA HIS A 266 11.54 12.64 -10.92
C HIS A 266 12.27 11.30 -10.85
N ILE A 267 13.60 11.28 -10.90
CA ILE A 267 14.39 10.05 -10.96
C ILE A 267 15.50 10.15 -9.92
N SER A 268 15.26 9.45 -8.79
CA SER A 268 15.99 9.61 -7.54
C SER A 268 16.02 11.08 -7.08
N ASP A 269 16.65 11.39 -5.95
CA ASP A 269 16.76 12.77 -5.45
C ASP A 269 17.68 13.68 -6.32
N SER A 270 18.10 13.20 -7.49
CA SER A 270 19.22 13.76 -8.26
C SER A 270 18.85 14.29 -9.65
N LYS A 271 17.75 13.82 -10.26
CA LYS A 271 17.42 14.17 -11.65
C LYS A 271 15.93 14.44 -11.82
N THR A 272 15.63 15.50 -12.56
CA THR A 272 14.27 15.85 -12.99
C THR A 272 14.28 16.10 -14.50
N ILE A 273 13.40 15.42 -15.23
CA ILE A 273 13.16 15.64 -16.66
C ILE A 273 11.78 16.28 -16.81
N VAL A 274 11.69 17.30 -17.66
CA VAL A 274 10.46 18.03 -17.92
C VAL A 274 10.20 18.04 -19.42
N LEU A 275 9.01 17.59 -19.82
CA LEU A 275 8.56 17.57 -21.21
C LEU A 275 7.28 18.40 -21.36
N ASP A 276 7.17 19.17 -22.45
CA ASP A 276 5.89 19.77 -22.84
C ASP A 276 5.00 18.71 -23.47
N ILE A 277 3.74 18.65 -23.04
CA ILE A 277 2.73 17.71 -23.50
C ILE A 277 1.43 18.43 -23.90
N LYS A 278 1.45 19.75 -24.12
CA LYS A 278 0.25 20.54 -24.43
C LYS A 278 -0.61 19.94 -25.54
N GLU A 279 0.03 19.45 -26.60
CA GLU A 279 -0.62 18.86 -27.79
C GLU A 279 -1.13 17.43 -27.57
N LEU A 280 -0.81 16.81 -26.43
CA LEU A 280 -1.18 15.43 -26.10
C LEU A 280 -2.26 15.36 -25.02
N LEU A 281 -2.65 16.50 -24.44
CA LEU A 281 -3.69 16.56 -23.43
C LEU A 281 -5.04 16.17 -24.06
N ASP A 282 -5.89 15.56 -23.24
CA ASP A 282 -7.22 15.07 -23.59
C ASP A 282 -7.24 13.94 -24.64
N ASP A 283 -6.08 13.47 -25.09
CA ASP A 283 -5.92 12.32 -25.97
C ASP A 283 -5.07 11.23 -25.32
N TYR A 284 -5.22 9.99 -25.81
CA TYR A 284 -4.36 8.89 -25.38
C TYR A 284 -3.00 8.94 -26.06
N PHE A 285 -1.94 8.80 -25.28
CA PHE A 285 -0.58 8.67 -25.78
C PHE A 285 0.18 7.59 -25.02
N LEU A 286 1.15 6.97 -25.70
CA LEU A 286 2.05 6.00 -25.11
C LEU A 286 3.21 6.76 -24.47
N LEU A 287 3.31 6.67 -23.15
CA LEU A 287 4.44 7.14 -22.38
C LEU A 287 5.39 5.99 -22.06
N GLU A 288 6.68 6.20 -22.20
CA GLU A 288 7.70 5.24 -21.80
C GLU A 288 8.88 5.90 -21.10
N ILE A 289 9.30 5.32 -19.98
CA ILE A 289 10.55 5.64 -19.29
C ILE A 289 11.36 4.37 -19.07
N CYS A 290 12.63 4.40 -19.47
CA CYS A 290 13.60 3.34 -19.19
C CYS A 290 14.74 3.92 -18.38
N LEU A 291 15.06 3.27 -17.27
CA LEU A 291 16.29 3.47 -16.51
C LEU A 291 17.12 2.19 -16.64
N TYR A 292 18.23 2.28 -17.38
CA TYR A 292 19.11 1.15 -17.67
C TYR A 292 20.06 0.85 -16.51
N PRO A 293 20.59 -0.39 -16.37
CA PRO A 293 21.48 -0.76 -15.26
C PRO A 293 22.74 0.10 -15.11
N ASN A 294 23.19 0.77 -16.18
CA ASN A 294 24.35 1.64 -16.19
C ASN A 294 24.04 3.09 -15.77
N GLY A 295 22.79 3.41 -15.41
CA GLY A 295 22.39 4.76 -15.00
C GLY A 295 21.81 5.62 -16.11
N LYS A 296 21.85 5.17 -17.37
CA LYS A 296 21.21 5.89 -18.48
C LYS A 296 19.70 5.89 -18.34
N ILE A 297 19.09 7.03 -18.63
CA ILE A 297 17.65 7.25 -18.63
C ILE A 297 17.23 7.60 -20.05
N SER A 298 16.15 7.01 -20.54
CA SER A 298 15.49 7.44 -21.77
C SER A 298 13.99 7.62 -21.53
N VAL A 299 13.45 8.72 -22.04
CA VAL A 299 12.01 9.01 -22.03
C VAL A 299 11.52 9.13 -23.46
N ALA A 300 10.49 8.36 -23.79
CA ALA A 300 9.86 8.35 -25.11
C ALA A 300 8.35 8.58 -25.00
N ILE A 301 7.78 9.20 -26.04
CA ILE A 301 6.35 9.43 -26.20
C ILE A 301 5.94 9.00 -27.60
N ASN A 302 4.91 8.17 -27.72
CA ASN A 302 4.40 7.62 -28.98
C ASN A 302 5.52 7.03 -29.84
N GLU A 303 6.31 6.12 -29.24
CA GLU A 303 7.49 5.47 -29.84
C GLU A 303 8.65 6.43 -30.22
N ASN A 304 8.53 7.74 -29.98
CA ASN A 304 9.55 8.73 -30.29
C ASN A 304 10.36 9.12 -29.06
N LEU A 305 11.68 8.97 -29.13
CA LEU A 305 12.60 9.40 -28.08
C LEU A 305 12.53 10.92 -27.89
N LYS A 306 12.24 11.37 -26.67
CA LYS A 306 12.13 12.80 -26.33
C LYS A 306 13.32 13.31 -25.53
N LYS A 307 13.86 12.49 -24.63
CA LYS A 307 14.99 12.90 -23.78
C LYS A 307 15.85 11.70 -23.38
N VAL A 308 17.15 11.93 -23.27
CA VAL A 308 18.13 11.02 -22.65
C VAL A 308 18.90 11.78 -21.57
N GLU A 309 19.11 11.13 -20.44
CA GLU A 309 19.89 11.64 -19.31
C GLU A 309 20.76 10.51 -18.73
N ASP A 310 21.65 10.84 -17.81
CA ASP A 310 22.48 9.87 -17.09
C ASP A 310 22.52 10.20 -15.59
N LEU A 311 22.37 9.19 -14.75
CA LEU A 311 22.55 9.29 -13.29
C LEU A 311 24.02 9.23 -12.87
N ASN A 312 24.93 8.87 -13.79
CA ASN A 312 26.36 8.67 -13.54
C ASN A 312 26.65 7.64 -12.43
N LYS A 313 25.75 6.68 -12.24
CA LYS A 313 25.90 5.57 -11.31
C LYS A 313 25.20 4.33 -11.84
N ASN A 314 25.73 3.16 -11.52
CA ASN A 314 25.01 1.91 -11.77
C ASN A 314 23.76 1.87 -10.90
N VAL A 315 22.71 1.23 -11.42
CA VAL A 315 21.45 1.05 -10.73
C VAL A 315 21.02 -0.40 -10.79
N SER A 316 20.28 -0.81 -9.78
CA SER A 316 19.57 -2.08 -9.74
C SER A 316 18.15 -1.83 -9.30
N ILE A 317 17.21 -2.64 -9.78
CA ILE A 317 15.87 -2.68 -9.20
C ILE A 317 16.02 -3.03 -7.72
N ILE A 318 15.41 -2.21 -6.85
CA ILE A 318 15.32 -2.41 -5.40
C ILE A 318 14.02 -3.14 -5.05
N ASP A 319 13.92 -3.63 -3.82
CA ASP A 319 12.61 -4.02 -3.28
C ASP A 319 11.79 -2.75 -3.02
N GLY A 320 10.54 -2.75 -3.49
CA GLY A 320 9.66 -1.61 -3.32
C GLY A 320 8.32 -1.85 -4.00
N LYS A 321 7.58 -0.76 -4.21
CA LYS A 321 6.30 -0.81 -4.90
C LYS A 321 6.27 0.12 -6.09
N ILE A 322 5.46 -0.24 -7.07
CA ILE A 322 4.88 0.73 -7.99
C ILE A 322 3.51 1.10 -7.44
N ILE A 323 3.21 2.38 -7.38
CA ILE A 323 1.89 2.92 -7.06
C ILE A 323 1.42 3.82 -8.20
N LEU A 324 0.29 3.46 -8.80
CA LEU A 324 -0.39 4.21 -9.86
C LEU A 324 -1.49 5.04 -9.20
N GLY A 325 -1.69 6.29 -9.61
CA GLY A 325 -2.75 7.18 -9.13
C GLY A 325 -2.40 8.11 -7.97
N THR A 326 -1.25 7.92 -7.31
CA THR A 326 -0.82 8.75 -6.16
C THR A 326 0.70 8.73 -5.98
N ASN A 327 1.22 9.61 -5.12
CA ASN A 327 2.60 9.54 -4.61
C ASN A 327 2.85 8.30 -3.71
N LEU A 328 4.13 8.00 -3.42
CA LEU A 328 4.53 6.86 -2.56
C LEU A 328 3.89 6.85 -1.16
N ASN A 329 3.40 8.00 -0.69
CA ASN A 329 2.79 8.19 0.63
C ASN A 329 1.26 8.01 0.63
N GLY A 330 0.60 8.00 -0.53
CA GLY A 330 -0.86 7.95 -0.62
C GLY A 330 -1.56 9.24 -0.22
N THR A 331 -0.88 10.38 -0.28
CA THR A 331 -1.42 11.67 0.19
C THR A 331 -1.76 12.63 -0.93
N LEU A 332 -1.13 12.47 -2.10
CA LEU A 332 -1.33 13.36 -3.26
C LEU A 332 -1.73 12.52 -4.46
N PHE A 333 -2.97 12.74 -4.92
CA PHE A 333 -3.62 11.93 -5.94
C PHE A 333 -3.60 12.60 -7.30
N GLY A 334 -3.71 11.77 -8.33
CA GLY A 334 -3.96 12.21 -9.68
C GLY A 334 -5.39 11.99 -10.16
N GLU A 335 -5.65 12.54 -11.34
CA GLU A 335 -6.82 12.35 -12.16
C GLU A 335 -6.38 12.15 -13.62
N PHE A 336 -6.63 10.94 -14.16
CA PHE A 336 -6.26 10.54 -15.53
C PHE A 336 -6.98 9.26 -15.94
N TYR A 337 -6.89 8.93 -17.22
CA TYR A 337 -7.32 7.63 -17.73
C TYR A 337 -6.11 6.79 -18.13
N GLU A 338 -6.22 5.48 -17.95
CA GLU A 338 -5.20 4.51 -18.29
C GLU A 338 -5.82 3.30 -18.98
N GLN A 339 -5.23 2.87 -20.09
CA GLN A 339 -5.66 1.66 -20.80
C GLN A 339 -4.71 0.50 -20.59
N MET A 340 -3.44 0.80 -20.29
CA MET A 340 -2.38 -0.21 -20.18
C MET A 340 -1.18 0.28 -19.36
N ILE A 341 -0.61 -0.65 -18.60
CA ILE A 341 0.70 -0.53 -17.99
C ILE A 341 1.54 -1.78 -18.28
N ALA A 342 2.79 -1.56 -18.65
CA ALA A 342 3.80 -2.60 -18.73
C ALA A 342 5.02 -2.17 -17.91
N ILE A 343 5.38 -2.99 -16.94
CA ILE A 343 6.56 -2.83 -16.09
C ILE A 343 7.47 -4.01 -16.37
N GLN A 344 8.70 -3.72 -16.78
CA GLN A 344 9.67 -4.71 -17.18
C GLN A 344 11.02 -4.45 -16.55
N SER A 345 11.76 -5.51 -16.23
CA SER A 345 13.19 -5.39 -15.96
C SER A 345 13.93 -5.38 -17.29
N ILE A 346 14.93 -4.52 -17.43
CA ILE A 346 15.81 -4.44 -18.60
C ILE A 346 17.26 -4.68 -18.19
N ASP A 347 18.06 -5.33 -19.02
CA ASP A 347 19.48 -5.55 -18.74
C ASP A 347 20.42 -4.81 -19.68
N LYS A 348 21.73 -5.02 -19.48
CA LYS A 348 22.78 -4.40 -20.29
C LYS A 348 22.74 -4.82 -21.76
N LEU A 349 22.08 -5.93 -22.10
CA LEU A 349 21.87 -6.42 -23.45
C LEU A 349 20.51 -5.99 -24.02
N ASN A 350 19.79 -5.09 -23.33
CA ASN A 350 18.44 -4.63 -23.67
C ASN A 350 17.39 -5.75 -23.72
N GLN A 351 17.63 -6.89 -23.04
CA GLN A 351 16.63 -7.93 -22.90
C GLN A 351 15.65 -7.55 -21.80
N THR A 352 14.36 -7.57 -22.12
CA THR A 352 13.29 -7.25 -21.18
C THR A 352 12.64 -8.50 -20.62
N ARG A 353 12.21 -8.44 -19.36
CA ARG A 353 11.34 -9.45 -18.74
C ARG A 353 10.20 -8.76 -18.04
N ASN A 354 8.98 -9.22 -18.29
CA ASN A 354 7.78 -8.70 -17.63
C ASN A 354 7.89 -8.90 -16.12
N LEU A 355 7.76 -7.81 -15.37
CA LEU A 355 7.53 -7.82 -13.93
C LEU A 355 6.04 -7.75 -13.66
N ARG A 356 5.34 -6.88 -14.40
CA ARG A 356 3.90 -6.73 -14.35
C ARG A 356 3.39 -6.20 -15.68
N VAL A 357 2.30 -6.78 -16.20
CA VAL A 357 1.60 -6.25 -17.37
C VAL A 357 0.11 -6.40 -17.13
N TYR A 358 -0.65 -5.32 -17.36
CA TYR A 358 -2.09 -5.42 -17.60
C TYR A 358 -2.49 -4.40 -18.66
N GLY A 359 -3.57 -4.69 -19.37
CA GLY A 359 -4.16 -3.76 -20.31
C GLY A 359 -5.57 -4.18 -20.68
N LEU A 360 -6.42 -3.19 -20.96
CA LEU A 360 -7.79 -3.41 -21.44
C LEU A 360 -7.83 -3.99 -22.86
N LYS A 361 -6.72 -3.88 -23.61
CA LYS A 361 -6.51 -4.55 -24.91
C LYS A 361 -5.39 -5.58 -24.78
N LYS A 362 -5.60 -6.76 -25.40
CA LYS A 362 -4.58 -7.81 -25.52
C LYS A 362 -3.43 -7.28 -26.37
N MET A 363 -2.28 -6.99 -25.76
CA MET A 363 -1.11 -6.55 -26.53
C MET A 363 -0.48 -7.73 -27.28
N ASN A 364 -0.19 -7.51 -28.57
CA ASN A 364 1.02 -8.09 -29.15
C ASN A 364 2.20 -7.32 -28.54
N ILE A 365 2.72 -7.77 -27.40
CA ILE A 365 3.94 -7.24 -26.78
C ILE A 365 5.11 -7.66 -27.67
N GLN A 366 5.23 -7.07 -28.85
CA GLN A 366 6.47 -7.16 -29.60
C GLN A 366 7.47 -6.23 -28.93
N SER A 367 8.62 -6.78 -28.57
CA SER A 367 9.79 -6.07 -28.07
C SER A 367 10.31 -5.11 -29.15
N LYS A 368 9.65 -3.99 -29.39
CA LYS A 368 10.24 -2.92 -30.18
C LYS A 368 11.31 -2.28 -29.33
N HIS A 369 12.55 -2.68 -29.59
CA HIS A 369 13.73 -2.14 -28.96
C HIS A 369 13.87 -0.66 -29.35
N ILE A 370 13.92 0.24 -28.37
CA ILE A 370 14.49 1.57 -28.55
C ILE A 370 15.94 1.46 -28.08
N PRO A 371 16.90 1.26 -28.99
CA PRO A 371 18.30 1.18 -28.60
C PRO A 371 18.81 2.58 -28.22
N TYR A 372 19.58 2.66 -27.14
CA TYR A 372 20.08 3.91 -26.56
C TYR A 372 21.00 4.73 -27.48
N ASN A 373 21.34 4.19 -28.66
CA ASN A 373 22.28 4.76 -29.62
C ASN A 373 21.62 5.21 -30.95
N ILE A 374 20.29 5.11 -31.12
CA ILE A 374 19.64 5.68 -32.32
C ILE A 374 19.41 7.18 -32.09
N ILE A 375 20.46 7.95 -32.36
CA ILE A 375 20.36 9.34 -32.81
C ILE A 375 20.06 9.24 -34.31
N LYS A 376 18.78 9.23 -34.69
CA LYS A 376 18.45 9.57 -36.09
C LYS A 376 18.42 11.09 -36.19
N ARG A 377 19.52 11.64 -36.71
CA ARG A 377 19.52 12.93 -37.38
C ARG A 377 18.64 12.80 -38.62
N GLU A 378 17.62 13.62 -38.74
CA GLU A 378 17.20 14.13 -40.06
C GLU A 378 16.90 15.63 -39.93
N THR A 379 17.74 16.36 -40.68
CA THR A 379 17.71 17.74 -41.19
C THR A 379 16.96 18.83 -40.45
#